data_AF-A0AAI9WW34-F1
#
_entry.id   AF-A0AAI9WW34-F1
#
_cell.length_a   1.000
_cell.length_b   1.000
_cell.length_c   1.000
_cell.angle_alpha   90.00
_cell.angle_beta   90.00
_cell.angle_gamma   90.00
#
_symmetry.space_group_name_H-M   'P 1'
#
loop_
_entity.id
_entity.type
_entity.pdbx_description
1 polymer ?
#
loop_
_entity_poly.entity_id
_entity_poly.type
_entity_poly.pdbx_seq_one_letter_code
_entity_poly.pdbx_strand_id
1 'polypeptide(L)'
;MSAPAYYELYRRSTIGVTLADALDTLISDEKIQPQLANRILNNFDRIIAENLKSETNIAKSKLTFKGDLDTYRFCDDVWTFIIKNVLVKLSDVTNSGSSSEETEISVDKFKIVACNSRKAGEV
;
A
#
# COMPACT_ATOMS: atom_id res chain seq x y z
N MET A 1 -7.76 -23.68 -11.85
CA MET A 1 -7.93 -23.03 -10.53
C MET A 1 -7.35 -21.63 -10.65
N SER A 2 -8.18 -20.59 -10.60
CA SER A 2 -7.68 -19.21 -10.64
C SER A 2 -6.86 -18.96 -9.39
N ALA A 3 -5.62 -18.47 -9.53
CA ALA A 3 -4.85 -18.00 -8.38
C ALA A 3 -5.67 -16.93 -7.63
N PRO A 4 -5.54 -16.83 -6.29
CA PRO A 4 -6.17 -15.75 -5.54
C PRO A 4 -5.74 -14.42 -6.16
N ALA A 5 -6.71 -13.61 -6.57
CA ALA A 5 -6.43 -12.30 -7.13
C ALA A 5 -5.93 -11.39 -6.00
N TYR A 6 -4.64 -11.06 -6.02
CA TYR A 6 -4.07 -10.06 -5.13
C TYR A 6 -4.39 -8.67 -5.67
N TYR A 7 -4.62 -7.70 -4.80
CA TYR A 7 -4.89 -6.33 -5.23
C TYR A 7 -3.65 -5.72 -5.89
N GLU A 8 -3.82 -5.14 -7.06
CA GLU A 8 -2.80 -4.34 -7.74
C GLU A 8 -2.63 -2.94 -7.13
N LEU A 9 -3.35 -2.63 -6.04
CA LEU A 9 -3.34 -1.33 -5.35
C LEU A 9 -1.90 -0.86 -5.04
N TYR A 10 -1.05 -1.77 -4.59
CA TYR A 10 0.32 -1.46 -4.18
C TYR A 10 1.25 -1.15 -5.36
N ARG A 11 0.86 -1.42 -6.61
CA ARG A 11 1.63 -0.99 -7.79
C ARG A 11 1.71 0.54 -7.89
N ARG A 12 0.77 1.27 -7.27
CA ARG A 12 0.77 2.75 -7.21
C ARG A 12 1.60 3.32 -6.07
N SER A 13 2.15 2.47 -5.19
CA SER A 13 3.11 2.91 -4.18
C SER A 13 4.44 3.28 -4.83
N THR A 14 5.29 4.03 -4.14
CA THR A 14 6.61 4.41 -4.67
C THR A 14 7.41 3.20 -5.16
N ILE A 15 7.45 2.11 -4.38
CA ILE A 15 8.17 0.88 -4.76
C ILE A 15 7.53 0.18 -5.98
N GLY A 16 6.20 0.22 -6.09
CA GLY A 16 5.48 -0.35 -7.22
C GLY A 16 5.71 0.42 -8.52
N VAL A 17 5.69 1.75 -8.44
CA VAL A 17 5.96 2.64 -9.59
C VAL A 17 7.40 2.49 -10.04
N THR A 18 8.38 2.52 -9.12
CA THR A 18 9.78 2.36 -9.51
C THR A 18 10.08 0.97 -10.08
N LEU A 19 9.37 -0.07 -9.64
CA LEU A 19 9.45 -1.40 -10.24
C LEU A 19 8.90 -1.39 -11.67
N ALA A 20 7.72 -0.79 -11.90
CA ALA A 20 7.13 -0.68 -13.22
C ALA A 20 8.06 0.08 -14.19
N ASP A 21 8.60 1.23 -13.77
CA ASP A 21 9.53 2.03 -14.56
C ASP A 21 10.81 1.23 -14.93
N ALA A 22 11.34 0.46 -13.98
CA ALA A 22 12.50 -0.39 -14.22
C ALA A 22 12.20 -1.54 -15.22
N LEU A 23 11.01 -2.14 -15.12
CA LEU A 23 10.56 -3.17 -16.06
C LEU A 23 10.35 -2.58 -17.47
N ASP A 24 9.75 -1.39 -17.58
CA ASP A 24 9.55 -0.70 -18.84
C ASP A 24 10.89 -0.33 -19.51
N THR A 25 11.89 0.03 -18.72
CA THR A 25 13.26 0.24 -19.22
C THR A 25 13.85 -1.05 -19.80
N LEU A 26 13.73 -2.18 -19.09
CA LEU A 26 14.23 -3.48 -19.57
C LEU A 26 13.49 -3.98 -20.81
N ILE A 27 12.20 -3.66 -20.95
CA ILE A 27 11.43 -3.95 -22.17
C ILE A 27 11.94 -3.09 -23.32
N SER A 28 12.14 -1.80 -23.08
CA SER A 28 12.63 -0.84 -24.08
C SER A 28 14.03 -1.21 -24.60
N ASP A 29 14.88 -1.74 -23.71
CA ASP A 29 16.22 -2.25 -24.05
C ASP A 29 16.19 -3.68 -24.65
N GLU A 30 15.00 -4.22 -24.94
CA GLU A 30 14.76 -5.57 -25.46
C GLU A 30 15.38 -6.70 -24.61
N LYS A 31 15.62 -6.45 -23.31
CA LYS A 31 16.20 -7.43 -22.38
C LYS A 31 15.18 -8.43 -21.89
N ILE A 32 13.92 -8.02 -21.77
CA ILE A 32 12.81 -8.87 -21.33
C ILE A 32 11.58 -8.66 -22.21
N GLN A 33 10.74 -9.69 -22.30
CA GLN A 33 9.45 -9.58 -22.98
C GLN A 33 8.37 -9.00 -22.04
N PRO A 34 7.38 -8.26 -22.56
CA PRO A 34 6.28 -7.71 -21.76
C PRO A 34 5.51 -8.77 -20.94
N GLN A 35 5.41 -10.00 -21.45
CA GLN A 35 4.77 -11.10 -20.73
C GLN A 35 5.51 -11.47 -19.45
N LEU A 36 6.86 -11.35 -19.44
CA LEU A 36 7.67 -11.59 -18.25
C LEU A 36 7.48 -10.47 -17.22
N ALA A 37 7.45 -9.21 -17.66
CA ALA A 37 7.19 -8.08 -16.77
C ALA A 37 5.85 -8.20 -16.04
N ASN A 38 4.79 -8.60 -16.75
CA ASN A 38 3.49 -8.88 -16.13
C ASN A 38 3.56 -10.01 -15.08
N ARG A 39 4.34 -11.07 -15.33
CA ARG A 39 4.56 -12.13 -14.33
C ARG A 39 5.32 -11.62 -13.09
N ILE A 40 6.25 -10.68 -13.26
CA ILE A 40 6.97 -10.05 -12.16
C ILE A 40 6.02 -9.19 -11.34
N LEU A 41 5.19 -8.36 -11.99
CA LEU A 41 4.18 -7.54 -11.31
C LEU A 41 3.16 -8.38 -10.53
N ASN A 42 2.67 -9.48 -11.10
CA ASN A 42 1.78 -10.40 -10.40
C ASN A 42 2.46 -11.05 -9.16
N ASN A 43 3.76 -11.33 -9.25
CA ASN A 43 4.51 -11.79 -8.07
C ASN A 43 4.71 -10.69 -7.04
N PHE A 44 4.95 -9.46 -7.47
CA PHE A 44 5.04 -8.30 -6.60
C PHE A 44 3.74 -8.12 -5.79
N ASP A 45 2.57 -8.18 -6.44
CA ASP A 45 1.28 -8.05 -5.75
C ASP A 45 1.09 -9.08 -4.64
N ARG A 46 1.51 -10.33 -4.90
CA ARG A 46 1.49 -11.40 -3.91
C ARG A 46 2.42 -11.11 -2.73
N ILE A 47 3.68 -10.80 -3.03
CA ILE A 47 4.72 -10.64 -2.01
C ILE A 47 4.46 -9.43 -1.11
N ILE A 48 4.05 -8.30 -1.69
CA ILE A 48 3.78 -7.09 -0.91
C ILE A 48 2.56 -7.28 0.02
N ALA A 49 1.51 -7.95 -0.47
CA ALA A 49 0.33 -8.26 0.33
C ALA A 49 0.64 -9.23 1.47
N GLU A 50 1.54 -10.19 1.27
CA GLU A 50 1.97 -11.13 2.32
C GLU A 50 2.86 -10.43 3.38
N ASN A 51 3.78 -9.57 2.94
CA ASN A 51 4.71 -8.87 3.82
C ASN A 51 4.08 -7.74 4.65
N LEU A 52 2.98 -7.13 4.18
CA LEU A 52 2.28 -6.06 4.91
C LEU A 52 1.23 -6.59 5.89
N LYS A 53 1.01 -7.91 5.97
CA LYS A 53 0.13 -8.49 6.99
C LYS A 53 0.71 -8.28 8.38
N SER A 54 -0.17 -8.17 9.37
CA SER A 54 0.24 -8.06 10.77
C SER A 54 1.10 -9.23 11.24
N GLU A 55 0.89 -10.43 10.69
CA GLU A 55 1.57 -11.67 11.06
C GLU A 55 3.05 -11.70 10.66
N THR A 56 3.43 -11.01 9.57
CA THR A 56 4.80 -11.01 9.05
C THR A 56 5.74 -10.09 9.82
N ASN A 57 5.25 -9.35 10.82
CA ASN A 57 6.05 -8.53 11.75
C ASN A 57 6.95 -7.47 11.08
N ILE A 58 6.78 -7.20 9.79
CA ILE A 58 7.53 -6.19 9.04
C ILE A 58 6.97 -4.79 9.33
N ALA A 59 5.64 -4.64 9.41
CA ALA A 59 4.96 -3.38 9.68
C ALA A 59 4.41 -3.33 11.11
N LYS A 60 5.29 -3.06 12.08
CA LYS A 60 4.91 -2.98 13.52
C LYS A 60 4.43 -1.60 13.95
N SER A 61 4.80 -0.56 13.22
CA SER A 61 4.46 0.82 13.57
C SER A 61 2.95 1.03 13.45
N LYS A 62 2.38 1.72 14.45
CA LYS A 62 0.98 2.12 14.43
C LYS A 62 0.87 3.59 14.06
N LEU A 63 -0.05 3.88 13.14
CA LEU A 63 -0.36 5.23 12.70
C LEU A 63 -1.76 5.61 13.18
N THR A 64 -1.86 6.78 13.81
CA THR A 64 -3.15 7.41 14.18
C THR A 64 -3.22 8.75 13.48
N PHE A 65 -4.37 9.12 12.90
CA PHE A 65 -4.53 10.41 12.26
C PHE A 65 -5.85 11.08 12.65
N LYS A 66 -5.87 12.41 12.61
CA LYS A 66 -7.07 13.24 12.81
C LYS A 66 -7.06 14.37 11.80
N GLY A 67 -8.19 14.65 11.17
CA GLY A 67 -8.35 15.75 10.22
C GLY A 67 -9.80 15.89 9.77
N ASP A 68 -10.03 16.80 8.84
CA ASP A 68 -11.35 17.13 8.31
C ASP A 68 -11.65 16.28 7.06
N LEU A 69 -12.73 15.50 7.08
CA LEU A 69 -13.13 14.74 5.90
C LEU A 69 -13.64 15.68 4.80
N ASP A 70 -12.96 15.72 3.66
CA ASP A 70 -13.31 16.55 2.50
C ASP A 70 -14.30 15.82 1.58
N THR A 71 -13.97 14.59 1.19
CA THR A 71 -14.85 13.74 0.37
C THR A 71 -14.58 12.27 0.61
N TYR A 72 -15.61 11.44 0.38
CA TYR A 72 -15.51 9.98 0.44
C TYR A 72 -16.26 9.35 -0.73
N ARG A 73 -15.87 8.13 -1.10
CA ARG A 73 -16.52 7.31 -2.13
C ARG A 73 -16.33 5.84 -1.81
N PHE A 74 -17.38 5.07 -2.03
CA PHE A 74 -17.34 3.62 -2.05
C PHE A 74 -17.86 3.12 -3.40
N CYS A 75 -17.04 2.36 -4.12
CA CYS A 75 -17.37 1.76 -5.41
C CYS A 75 -16.49 0.52 -5.60
N ASP A 76 -17.04 -0.56 -6.15
CA ASP A 76 -16.32 -1.82 -6.43
C ASP A 76 -15.52 -2.36 -5.22
N ASP A 77 -16.12 -2.32 -4.03
CA ASP A 77 -15.46 -2.73 -2.76
C ASP A 77 -14.18 -1.95 -2.40
N VAL A 78 -14.01 -0.76 -2.98
CA VAL A 78 -12.91 0.16 -2.67
C VAL A 78 -13.43 1.43 -2.05
N TRP A 79 -12.94 1.72 -0.85
CA TRP A 79 -13.11 3.01 -0.19
C TRP A 79 -12.04 3.99 -0.64
N THR A 80 -12.45 5.22 -0.97
CA THR A 80 -11.54 6.35 -1.18
C THR A 80 -11.95 7.51 -0.29
N PHE A 81 -11.02 8.02 0.52
CA PHE A 81 -11.21 9.21 1.34
C PHE A 81 -10.20 10.28 0.94
N ILE A 82 -10.62 11.54 1.00
CA ILE A 82 -9.74 12.69 0.99
C ILE A 82 -9.98 13.44 2.30
N ILE A 83 -8.93 13.62 3.08
CA ILE A 83 -8.96 14.30 4.38
C ILE A 83 -8.04 15.51 4.29
N LYS A 84 -8.45 16.64 4.85
CA LYS A 84 -7.69 17.89 4.91
C LYS A 84 -7.22 18.19 6.33
N ASN A 85 -6.19 19.04 6.45
CA ASN A 85 -5.66 19.52 7.73
C ASN A 85 -5.35 18.37 8.70
N VAL A 86 -4.62 17.38 8.21
CA VAL A 86 -4.41 16.12 8.92
C VAL A 86 -3.20 16.22 9.84
N LEU A 87 -3.40 15.87 11.11
CA LEU A 87 -2.32 15.55 12.04
C LEU A 87 -2.15 14.04 12.10
N VAL A 88 -0.99 13.55 11.68
CA VAL A 88 -0.60 12.14 11.72
C VAL A 88 0.36 11.93 12.88
N LYS A 89 0.05 10.97 13.75
CA LYS A 89 0.91 10.50 14.84
C LYS A 89 1.43 9.11 14.52
N LEU A 90 2.74 8.95 14.52
CA LEU A 90 3.40 7.68 14.35
C LEU A 90 3.95 7.21 15.71
N SER A 91 3.51 6.04 16.15
CA SER A 91 4.09 5.36 17.31
C SER A 91 4.91 4.17 16.83
N ASP A 92 6.22 4.22 17.04
CA ASP A 92 7.10 3.09 16.79
C ASP A 92 6.97 2.06 17.92
N VAL A 93 6.45 0.87 17.58
CA VAL A 93 6.23 -0.23 18.54
C VAL A 93 7.52 -1.05 18.74
N THR A 94 8.60 -0.74 18.02
CA THR A 94 9.86 -1.50 18.08
C THR A 94 10.83 -1.02 19.16
N ASN A 95 10.70 0.23 19.62
CA ASN A 95 11.55 0.80 20.67
C ASN A 95 10.90 0.63 22.05
N SER A 96 10.91 -0.60 22.57
CA SER A 96 10.54 -0.94 23.95
C SER A 96 11.57 -0.47 24.99
N GLY A 97 12.29 0.62 24.72
CA GLY A 97 13.39 1.14 25.53
C GLY A 97 13.34 2.67 25.60
N SER A 98 12.77 3.17 26.69
CA SER A 98 13.01 4.48 27.33
C SER A 98 12.83 5.82 26.58
N SER A 99 12.37 5.86 25.33
CA SER A 99 11.82 7.11 24.75
C SER A 99 10.96 6.81 23.52
N SER A 100 9.68 6.53 23.74
CA SER A 100 8.68 6.51 22.67
C SER A 100 8.51 7.93 22.12
N GLU A 101 9.36 8.30 21.17
CA GLU A 101 9.26 9.55 20.42
C GLU A 101 8.03 9.47 19.51
N GLU A 102 6.91 10.04 19.97
CA GLU A 102 5.74 10.25 19.12
C GLU A 102 6.10 11.26 18.04
N THR A 103 6.25 10.80 16.80
CA THR A 103 6.49 11.69 15.67
C THR A 103 5.15 12.22 15.17
N GLU A 104 4.97 13.54 15.26
CA GLU A 104 3.79 14.22 14.73
C GLU A 104 4.11 14.87 13.36
N ILE A 105 3.25 14.63 12.38
CA ILE A 105 3.39 15.15 11.02
C ILE A 105 2.09 15.84 10.63
N SER A 106 2.18 17.10 10.21
CA SER A 106 1.04 17.84 9.63
C SER A 106 1.01 17.68 8.11
N VAL A 107 -0.17 17.41 7.56
CA VAL A 107 -0.40 17.14 6.14
C VAL A 107 -1.66 17.88 5.67
N ASP A 108 -1.52 18.77 4.68
CA ASP A 108 -2.65 19.56 4.17
C ASP A 108 -3.74 18.69 3.54
N LYS A 109 -3.36 17.60 2.86
CA LYS A 109 -4.26 16.69 2.15
C LYS A 109 -3.76 15.26 2.21
N PHE A 110 -4.56 14.38 2.80
CA PHE A 110 -4.29 12.95 2.91
C PHE A 110 -5.33 12.14 2.14
N LYS A 111 -4.89 11.40 1.12
CA LYS A 111 -5.74 10.49 0.33
C LYS A 111 -5.57 9.06 0.82
N ILE A 112 -6.68 8.42 1.18
CA ILE A 112 -6.72 7.02 1.59
C ILE A 112 -7.47 6.23 0.54
N VAL A 113 -6.88 5.14 0.06
CA VAL A 113 -7.55 4.14 -0.79
C VAL A 113 -7.45 2.80 -0.09
N ALA A 114 -8.58 2.22 0.27
CA ALA A 114 -8.66 1.00 1.06
C ALA A 114 -9.53 -0.04 0.34
N CYS A 115 -8.93 -1.18 0.01
CA CYS A 115 -9.65 -2.35 -0.50
C CYS A 115 -10.16 -3.20 0.66
N ASN A 116 -11.21 -3.98 0.42
CA ASN A 116 -11.72 -4.94 1.38
C ASN A 116 -10.62 -5.96 1.77
N SER A 117 -10.48 -6.25 3.07
CA SER A 117 -9.50 -7.20 3.58
C SER A 117 -9.86 -8.67 3.29
N ARG A 118 -11.13 -8.94 2.96
CA ARG A 118 -11.58 -10.26 2.48
C ARG A 118 -10.96 -10.56 1.12
N LYS A 119 -10.65 -11.83 0.86
CA LYS A 119 -10.16 -12.24 -0.45
C LYS A 119 -11.26 -12.03 -1.49
N ALA A 120 -10.88 -11.57 -2.68
CA ALA A 120 -11.80 -11.47 -3.81
C ALA A 120 -12.48 -12.83 -4.04
N GLY A 121 -13.80 -12.91 -3.78
CA GLY A 121 -14.60 -14.12 -3.91
C GLY A 121 -15.07 -14.79 -2.61
N GLU A 122 -14.70 -14.30 -1.43
CA GLU A 122 -15.27 -14.76 -0.15
C GLU A 122 -16.49 -13.90 0.22
N VAL A 123 -17.70 -14.47 0.10
CA VAL A 123 -18.99 -13.89 0.56
C VAL A 123 -19.14 -14.08 2.07
#